data_AF-A0A934RA67-F1
#
_entry.id   AF-A0A934RA67-F1
#
_cell.length_a   1.000
_cell.length_b   1.000
_cell.length_c   1.000
_cell.angle_alpha   90.00
_cell.angle_beta   90.00
_cell.angle_gamma   90.00
#
_symmetry.space_group_name_H-M   'P 1'
#
loop_
_entity.id
_entity.type
_entity.pdbx_description
1 polymer ?
#
loop_
_entity_poly.entity_id
_entity_poly.type
_entity_poly.pdbx_seq_one_letter_code
_entity_poly.pdbx_strand_id
1 'polypeptide(L)'
;MKIAFVLLVLSLVARASPGDPGAAALDFLEKVRQRKVDLAPGGDTALFQGTADEKRREISRRLDRMARDMGTDALEVGAVREDADYAAVLVRKTGAFDPGRLQVFPVALVKRGAGWLAAPVPASFENAGAGYARDLRKRLEALETWMLREQVVDLEKLRALSAERMRQRIEAGLTASALRKMDAREVGERFLAACVTKDLPTALGLLGGLSAEQPDDWAARLKAAERALTNEPDGRNAWHLLTAPGVARVMVRVEQTVRDGDITIACLDPAAEKEKPAAPRILELRLNLKKTADDLWQVNPPQEFLYDSGREPEEAEPETADLFFPKWREAHPPPPQPTPELAHEALCKALAGENLGAVLDTVISAEDATQARANSLRAAQMWWSIHDPAMVKQPLPLDLISDETTAVGFFQNFSVRNPDRWDPLVAYYEKTDSGWCWAPYPKTGTLEQYKERVASASGRLPKEWLRTVFSKTPLLTEIQGDSTVSKEEAEKCVQAWLDTIQRADMTAALGFVARFDGPKSGENVLKNIRYEIANARKTSAKPTIVGIYEGRTWTAVGMKSELSGKPSFPLYPLARTSQGTRLLIETDLFASDKRRRDFLNEAALTVVAKSASAEAADELRELLSRFQEDVTRQGE
;
A
#
# COMPACT_ATOMS: atom_id res chain seq x y z
N MET A 1 32.62 6.58 28.36
CA MET A 1 31.67 6.62 29.49
C MET A 1 30.29 6.90 28.93
N LYS A 2 29.42 5.89 28.95
CA LYS A 2 28.06 5.94 28.41
C LYS A 2 27.12 6.39 29.52
N ILE A 3 26.40 7.49 29.33
CA ILE A 3 25.24 7.83 30.17
C ILE A 3 24.03 7.75 29.25
N ALA A 4 23.33 6.62 29.33
CA ALA A 4 22.06 6.39 28.68
C ALA A 4 20.96 7.02 29.55
N PHE A 5 20.32 8.08 29.05
CA PHE A 5 19.10 8.62 29.64
C PHE A 5 17.91 7.85 29.03
N VAL A 6 17.49 6.79 29.70
CA VAL A 6 16.27 6.06 29.37
C VAL A 6 15.09 6.88 29.90
N LEU A 7 14.44 7.63 29.02
CA LEU A 7 13.13 8.23 29.27
C LEU A 7 12.07 7.14 29.15
N LEU A 8 11.74 6.56 30.31
CA LEU A 8 10.71 5.55 30.49
C LEU A 8 9.35 6.25 30.42
N VAL A 9 8.74 6.30 29.24
CA VAL A 9 7.32 6.67 29.07
C VAL A 9 6.49 5.49 29.57
N LEU A 10 6.06 5.56 30.83
CA LEU A 10 5.02 4.69 31.38
C LEU A 10 3.70 5.00 30.66
N SER A 11 3.41 4.27 29.59
CA SER A 11 2.03 4.06 29.12
C SER A 11 1.32 3.16 30.12
N LEU A 12 0.83 3.75 31.21
CA LEU A 12 -0.16 3.12 32.07
C LEU A 12 -1.45 2.95 31.26
N VAL A 13 -1.58 1.83 30.56
CA VAL A 13 -2.90 1.29 30.21
C VAL A 13 -3.50 0.79 31.52
N ALA A 14 -4.07 1.72 32.29
CA ALA A 14 -4.90 1.36 33.43
C ALA A 14 -6.11 0.61 32.87
N ARG A 15 -6.18 -0.70 33.09
CA ARG A 15 -7.43 -1.44 32.96
C ARG A 15 -8.38 -0.86 34.01
N ALA A 16 -9.28 0.01 33.57
CA ALA A 16 -10.21 0.75 34.40
C ALA A 16 -11.22 -0.19 35.07
N SER A 17 -11.53 0.08 36.33
CA SER A 17 -12.58 -0.58 37.09
C SER A 17 -13.96 -0.23 36.49
N PRO A 18 -14.93 -1.16 36.45
CA PRO A 18 -16.33 -0.82 36.20
C PRO A 18 -16.76 0.17 37.29
N GLY A 19 -16.96 1.44 36.93
CA GLY A 19 -17.22 2.54 37.87
C GLY A 19 -16.39 3.81 37.63
N ASP A 20 -15.41 3.78 36.73
CA ASP A 20 -14.63 4.98 36.35
C ASP A 20 -15.41 5.85 35.33
N PRO A 21 -15.70 7.14 35.63
CA PRO A 21 -16.31 8.05 34.66
C PRO A 21 -15.45 8.26 33.41
N GLY A 22 -14.11 8.21 33.52
CA GLY A 22 -13.21 8.36 32.37
C GLY A 22 -13.43 7.27 31.31
N ALA A 23 -13.45 6.00 31.74
CA ALA A 23 -13.73 4.86 30.87
C ALA A 23 -15.13 4.93 30.23
N ALA A 24 -16.16 5.35 30.98
CA ALA A 24 -17.51 5.51 30.46
C ALA A 24 -17.59 6.60 29.38
N ALA A 25 -16.88 7.71 29.55
CA ALA A 25 -16.80 8.76 28.52
C ALA A 25 -16.11 8.28 27.24
N LEU A 26 -15.02 7.50 27.36
CA LEU A 26 -14.35 6.90 26.20
C LEU A 26 -15.26 5.91 25.45
N ASP A 27 -15.89 4.96 26.15
CA ASP A 27 -16.81 3.99 25.55
C ASP A 27 -17.95 4.69 24.79
N PHE A 28 -18.53 5.73 25.41
CA PHE A 28 -19.55 6.54 24.76
C PHE A 28 -19.06 7.19 23.47
N LEU A 29 -17.89 7.85 23.49
CA LEU A 29 -17.34 8.49 22.29
C LEU A 29 -16.94 7.50 21.19
N GLU A 30 -16.49 6.30 21.55
CA GLU A 30 -16.27 5.22 20.58
C GLU A 30 -17.58 4.76 19.92
N LYS A 31 -18.67 4.64 20.69
CA LYS A 31 -20.01 4.37 20.13
C LYS A 31 -20.50 5.50 19.23
N VAL A 32 -20.24 6.77 19.60
CA VAL A 32 -20.55 7.93 18.74
C VAL A 32 -19.75 7.86 17.44
N ARG A 33 -18.45 7.60 17.51
CA ARG A 33 -17.58 7.44 16.34
C ARG A 33 -18.10 6.37 15.39
N GLN A 34 -18.57 5.24 15.93
CA GLN A 34 -19.14 4.15 15.16
C GLN A 34 -20.58 4.41 14.67
N ARG A 35 -21.20 5.53 15.08
CA ARG A 35 -22.61 5.87 14.83
C ARG A 35 -23.58 4.79 15.35
N LYS A 36 -23.28 4.25 16.54
CA LYS A 36 -24.04 3.15 17.17
C LYS A 36 -24.65 3.51 18.53
N VAL A 37 -24.71 4.79 18.88
CA VAL A 37 -25.29 5.23 20.16
C VAL A 37 -26.79 4.94 20.18
N ASP A 38 -27.24 4.21 21.20
CA ASP A 38 -28.65 4.04 21.50
C ASP A 38 -29.19 5.23 22.32
N LEU A 39 -30.08 6.01 21.70
CA LEU A 39 -30.81 7.13 22.31
C LEU A 39 -32.19 6.72 22.85
N ALA A 40 -32.47 5.43 23.03
CA ALA A 40 -33.63 4.99 23.81
C ALA A 40 -33.45 5.34 25.29
N PRO A 41 -34.52 5.68 26.03
CA PRO A 41 -34.41 5.88 27.48
C PRO A 41 -33.86 4.63 28.18
N GLY A 42 -32.73 4.76 28.87
CA GLY A 42 -32.04 3.63 29.52
C GLY A 42 -31.06 2.85 28.62
N GLY A 43 -30.83 3.31 27.39
CA GLY A 43 -29.78 2.81 26.49
C GLY A 43 -28.40 3.34 26.85
N ASP A 44 -27.64 3.81 25.85
CA ASP A 44 -26.25 4.27 26.02
C ASP A 44 -26.12 5.65 26.71
N THR A 45 -27.23 6.33 26.94
CA THR A 45 -27.25 7.69 27.52
C THR A 45 -28.23 7.80 28.69
N ALA A 46 -28.02 8.80 29.53
CA ALA A 46 -28.92 9.17 30.64
C ALA A 46 -30.18 9.92 30.17
N LEU A 47 -30.63 9.72 28.91
CA LEU A 47 -31.75 10.44 28.31
C LEU A 47 -33.03 10.31 29.13
N PHE A 48 -33.63 11.45 29.45
CA PHE A 48 -34.89 11.50 30.18
C PHE A 48 -36.04 10.90 29.37
N GLN A 49 -36.86 10.06 30.01
CA GLN A 49 -37.98 9.34 29.37
C GLN A 49 -38.99 10.27 28.68
N GLY A 50 -39.23 11.47 29.24
CA GLY A 50 -40.13 12.47 28.67
C GLY A 50 -39.54 13.33 27.55
N THR A 51 -38.35 13.00 27.02
CA THR A 51 -37.75 13.77 25.92
C THR A 51 -38.52 13.56 24.62
N ALA A 52 -39.02 14.64 24.02
CA ALA A 52 -39.77 14.62 22.77
C ALA A 52 -38.93 14.13 21.57
N ASP A 53 -39.56 13.50 20.59
CA ASP A 53 -38.89 12.91 19.42
C ASP A 53 -38.14 13.94 18.55
N GLU A 54 -38.62 15.18 18.50
CA GLU A 54 -37.92 16.27 17.82
C GLU A 54 -36.56 16.56 18.48
N LYS A 55 -36.52 16.61 19.81
CA LYS A 55 -35.29 16.83 20.57
C LYS A 55 -34.32 15.65 20.44
N ARG A 56 -34.83 14.41 20.41
CA ARG A 56 -34.00 13.21 20.14
C ARG A 56 -33.34 13.27 18.76
N ARG A 57 -34.08 13.70 17.73
CA ARG A 57 -33.53 13.92 16.38
C ARG A 57 -32.51 15.05 16.33
N GLU A 58 -32.67 16.08 17.15
CA GLU A 58 -31.68 17.15 17.30
C GLU A 58 -30.37 16.61 17.92
N ILE A 59 -30.49 15.84 19.00
CA ILE A 59 -29.36 15.20 19.69
C ILE A 59 -28.59 14.28 18.73
N SER A 60 -29.29 13.41 18.01
CA SER A 60 -28.68 12.52 17.01
C SER A 60 -27.85 13.31 15.98
N ARG A 61 -28.41 14.40 15.42
CA ARG A 61 -27.69 15.25 14.46
C ARG A 61 -26.44 15.91 15.06
N ARG A 62 -26.44 16.24 16.35
CA ARG A 62 -25.27 16.77 17.07
C ARG A 62 -24.19 15.69 17.23
N LEU A 63 -24.57 14.47 17.61
CA LEU A 63 -23.66 13.34 17.72
C LEU A 63 -23.07 12.95 16.36
N ASP A 64 -23.85 13.00 15.28
CA ASP A 64 -23.38 12.74 13.91
C ASP A 64 -22.35 13.78 13.42
N ARG A 65 -22.44 15.03 13.87
CA ARG A 65 -21.41 16.05 13.62
C ARG A 65 -20.13 15.70 14.39
N MET A 66 -20.26 15.42 15.69
CA MET A 66 -19.13 15.03 16.53
C MET A 66 -18.41 13.77 16.01
N ALA A 67 -19.15 12.78 15.52
CA ALA A 67 -18.58 11.57 14.91
C ALA A 67 -17.70 11.88 13.69
N ARG A 68 -18.09 12.86 12.86
CA ARG A 68 -17.28 13.31 11.71
C ARG A 68 -16.00 14.01 12.16
N ASP A 69 -16.07 14.80 13.22
CA ASP A 69 -14.91 15.54 13.75
C ASP A 69 -13.89 14.62 14.44
N MET A 70 -14.36 13.53 15.08
CA MET A 70 -13.51 12.54 15.75
C MET A 70 -12.57 11.78 14.79
N GLY A 71 -13.04 11.41 13.59
CA GLY A 71 -12.23 10.64 12.64
C GLY A 71 -11.70 9.32 13.24
N THR A 72 -10.51 8.90 12.79
CA THR A 72 -9.85 7.64 13.18
C THR A 72 -8.73 7.79 14.20
N ASP A 73 -8.47 9.00 14.69
CA ASP A 73 -7.35 9.28 15.60
C ASP A 73 -7.62 8.74 17.02
N ALA A 74 -6.58 8.37 17.75
CA ALA A 74 -6.70 7.82 19.11
C ALA A 74 -7.33 8.82 20.10
N LEU A 75 -8.12 8.28 21.06
CA LEU A 75 -8.72 9.04 22.16
C LEU A 75 -8.05 8.71 23.49
N GLU A 76 -7.94 9.71 24.36
CA GLU A 76 -7.33 9.59 25.69
C GLU A 76 -8.16 10.37 26.72
N VAL A 77 -8.31 9.85 27.94
CA VAL A 77 -8.97 10.59 29.02
C VAL A 77 -8.08 11.75 29.47
N GLY A 78 -8.66 12.95 29.52
CA GLY A 78 -8.05 14.15 30.08
C GLY A 78 -8.48 14.40 31.53
N ALA A 79 -8.77 15.66 31.86
CA ALA A 79 -9.22 16.02 33.19
C ALA A 79 -10.62 15.47 33.50
N VAL A 80 -10.81 15.01 34.75
CA VAL A 80 -12.08 14.53 35.28
C VAL A 80 -12.44 15.34 36.51
N ARG A 81 -13.69 15.80 36.58
CA ARG A 81 -14.24 16.46 37.77
C ARG A 81 -15.56 15.81 38.17
N GLU A 82 -15.59 15.24 39.36
CA GLU A 82 -16.78 14.63 39.93
C GLU A 82 -17.47 15.57 40.92
N ASP A 83 -18.80 15.51 40.95
CA ASP A 83 -19.65 16.14 41.95
C ASP A 83 -20.81 15.19 42.30
N ALA A 84 -20.59 14.34 43.32
CA ALA A 84 -21.51 13.29 43.76
C ALA A 84 -21.92 12.34 42.63
N ASP A 85 -23.17 12.43 42.17
CA ASP A 85 -23.74 11.57 41.10
C ASP A 85 -23.51 12.13 39.69
N TYR A 86 -22.67 13.14 39.56
CA TYR A 86 -22.37 13.80 38.29
C TYR A 86 -20.88 13.85 38.05
N ALA A 87 -20.46 13.70 36.81
CA ALA A 87 -19.07 13.87 36.42
C ALA A 87 -18.98 14.65 35.10
N ALA A 88 -17.91 15.41 35.00
CA ALA A 88 -17.49 16.13 33.82
C ALA A 88 -16.14 15.58 33.40
N VAL A 89 -16.05 15.04 32.19
CA VAL A 89 -14.85 14.39 31.66
C VAL A 89 -14.43 15.08 30.38
N LEU A 90 -13.15 15.43 30.27
CA LEU A 90 -12.55 15.82 29.00
C LEU A 90 -11.93 14.59 28.34
N VAL A 91 -12.22 14.37 27.06
CA VAL A 91 -11.57 13.34 26.25
C VAL A 91 -10.79 14.00 25.12
N ARG A 92 -9.51 13.67 25.01
CA ARG A 92 -8.56 14.26 24.07
C ARG A 92 -8.43 13.38 22.84
N LYS A 93 -8.27 14.00 21.68
CA LYS A 93 -7.87 13.36 20.42
C LYS A 93 -6.39 13.64 20.18
N THR A 94 -5.53 12.64 20.28
CA THR A 94 -4.06 12.81 20.39
C THR A 94 -3.24 12.21 19.24
N GLY A 95 -3.87 11.66 18.20
CA GLY A 95 -3.19 10.90 17.15
C GLY A 95 -2.57 11.69 15.97
N ALA A 96 -2.80 13.00 15.85
CA ALA A 96 -2.40 13.76 14.66
C ALA A 96 -1.00 14.37 14.78
N PHE A 97 -0.24 14.42 13.68
CA PHE A 97 1.03 15.17 13.63
C PHE A 97 0.78 16.69 13.65
N ASP A 98 -0.33 17.13 13.05
CA ASP A 98 -0.78 18.53 13.05
C ASP A 98 -1.45 18.94 14.39
N PRO A 99 -0.90 19.92 15.13
CA PRO A 99 -1.54 20.47 16.34
C PRO A 99 -2.94 21.05 16.09
N GLY A 100 -3.23 21.53 14.88
CA GLY A 100 -4.54 22.07 14.49
C GLY A 100 -5.66 21.03 14.49
N ARG A 101 -5.32 19.74 14.31
CA ARG A 101 -6.27 18.62 14.31
C ARG A 101 -6.62 18.09 15.69
N LEU A 102 -5.92 18.53 16.73
CA LEU A 102 -6.22 18.16 18.11
C LEU A 102 -7.58 18.73 18.51
N GLN A 103 -8.33 17.92 19.23
CA GLN A 103 -9.65 18.27 19.74
C GLN A 103 -9.81 17.74 21.16
N VAL A 104 -10.61 18.44 21.96
CA VAL A 104 -11.00 18.02 23.30
C VAL A 104 -12.52 17.97 23.33
N PHE A 105 -13.08 16.82 23.68
CA PHE A 105 -14.50 16.54 23.75
C PHE A 105 -14.95 16.52 25.22
N PRO A 106 -15.73 17.52 25.67
CA PRO A 106 -16.33 17.49 26.99
C PRO A 106 -17.55 16.55 27.02
N VAL A 107 -17.55 15.63 27.97
CA VAL A 107 -18.60 14.63 28.19
C VAL A 107 -19.14 14.78 29.62
N ALA A 108 -20.42 15.12 29.72
CA ALA A 108 -21.15 15.06 30.98
C ALA A 108 -21.62 13.63 31.24
N LEU A 109 -21.53 13.17 32.48
CA LEU A 109 -21.94 11.83 32.90
C LEU A 109 -22.82 11.91 34.14
N VAL A 110 -23.82 11.04 34.20
CA VAL A 110 -24.70 10.88 35.36
C VAL A 110 -24.56 9.46 35.90
N LYS A 111 -24.41 9.35 37.21
CA LYS A 111 -24.34 8.07 37.90
C LYS A 111 -25.75 7.48 38.02
N ARG A 112 -25.92 6.24 37.53
CA ARG A 112 -27.17 5.47 37.63
C ARG A 112 -26.84 4.08 38.17
N GLY A 113 -27.18 3.84 39.43
CA GLY A 113 -26.76 2.61 40.13
C GLY A 113 -25.24 2.56 40.29
N ALA A 114 -24.63 1.47 39.86
CA ALA A 114 -23.18 1.26 39.93
C ALA A 114 -22.40 1.82 38.71
N GLY A 115 -23.10 2.33 37.68
CA GLY A 115 -22.50 2.76 36.43
C GLY A 115 -22.64 4.26 36.15
N TRP A 116 -21.83 4.75 35.22
CA TRP A 116 -21.91 6.09 34.65
C TRP A 116 -22.52 6.03 33.25
N LEU A 117 -23.48 6.91 32.98
CA LEU A 117 -24.08 7.07 31.65
C LEU A 117 -23.83 8.48 31.13
N ALA A 118 -23.51 8.61 29.84
CA ALA A 118 -23.32 9.91 29.24
C ALA A 118 -24.62 10.70 29.17
N ALA A 119 -24.55 11.98 29.48
CA ALA A 119 -25.65 12.89 29.20
C ALA A 119 -25.85 12.97 27.68
N PRO A 120 -27.10 13.05 27.21
CA PRO A 120 -27.40 12.91 25.79
C PRO A 120 -26.98 14.14 24.97
N VAL A 121 -26.86 15.32 25.59
CA VAL A 121 -26.43 16.54 24.92
C VAL A 121 -24.91 16.73 25.13
N PRO A 122 -24.10 16.91 24.06
CA PRO A 122 -22.67 17.16 24.22
C PRO A 122 -22.37 18.35 25.14
N ALA A 123 -21.38 18.21 26.01
CA ALA A 123 -20.95 19.22 26.98
C ALA A 123 -22.02 19.69 28.00
N SER A 124 -23.16 19.00 28.16
CA SER A 124 -24.25 19.46 29.01
C SER A 124 -25.03 18.33 29.69
N PHE A 125 -25.59 18.62 30.87
CA PHE A 125 -26.54 17.75 31.57
C PHE A 125 -28.00 17.93 31.09
N GLU A 126 -28.23 18.72 30.03
CA GLU A 126 -29.54 18.92 29.44
C GLU A 126 -30.17 17.56 29.03
N ASN A 127 -31.43 17.36 29.41
CA ASN A 127 -32.19 16.13 29.19
C ASN A 127 -31.61 14.87 29.87
N ALA A 128 -30.69 15.00 30.83
CA ALA A 128 -30.15 13.87 31.60
C ALA A 128 -31.03 13.45 32.82
N GLY A 129 -32.18 14.12 33.00
CA GLY A 129 -33.12 13.82 34.09
C GLY A 129 -32.60 14.19 35.48
N ALA A 130 -31.80 15.24 35.61
CA ALA A 130 -31.08 15.62 36.82
C ALA A 130 -31.93 16.37 37.89
N GLY A 131 -33.25 16.45 37.76
CA GLY A 131 -34.12 17.12 38.74
C GLY A 131 -34.12 18.66 38.68
N TYR A 132 -35.05 19.30 39.41
CA TYR A 132 -35.34 20.74 39.31
C TYR A 132 -34.86 21.57 40.52
N ALA A 133 -34.15 20.96 41.48
CA ALA A 133 -33.70 21.64 42.69
C ALA A 133 -32.70 22.76 42.35
N ARG A 134 -32.91 23.95 42.94
CA ARG A 134 -32.12 25.15 42.63
C ARG A 134 -30.63 24.99 42.92
N ASP A 135 -30.28 24.34 44.02
CA ASP A 135 -28.88 24.12 44.41
C ASP A 135 -28.18 23.08 43.54
N LEU A 136 -28.91 22.07 43.07
CA LEU A 136 -28.40 21.08 42.14
C LEU A 136 -28.12 21.70 40.77
N ARG A 137 -29.03 22.55 40.26
CA ARG A 137 -28.79 23.29 39.00
C ARG A 137 -27.52 24.11 39.05
N LYS A 138 -27.28 24.84 40.15
CA LYS A 138 -26.02 25.61 40.32
C LYS A 138 -24.77 24.73 40.26
N ARG A 139 -24.83 23.52 40.82
CA ARG A 139 -23.72 22.56 40.79
C ARG A 139 -23.47 22.02 39.37
N LEU A 140 -24.54 21.68 38.64
CA LEU A 140 -24.43 21.24 37.24
C LEU A 140 -23.93 22.35 36.32
N GLU A 141 -24.46 23.57 36.46
CA GLU A 141 -23.98 24.76 35.75
C GLU A 141 -22.49 25.00 36.02
N ALA A 142 -22.02 24.77 37.25
CA ALA A 142 -20.60 24.87 37.60
C ALA A 142 -19.74 23.80 36.91
N LEU A 143 -20.24 22.56 36.77
CA LEU A 143 -19.57 21.50 36.01
C LEU A 143 -19.56 21.79 34.49
N GLU A 144 -20.66 22.28 33.92
CA GLU A 144 -20.73 22.67 32.50
C GLU A 144 -19.78 23.84 32.19
N THR A 145 -19.81 24.87 33.04
CA THR A 145 -18.89 26.01 32.93
C THR A 145 -17.45 25.57 33.06
N TRP A 146 -17.17 24.63 33.97
CA TRP A 146 -15.84 24.05 34.12
C TRP A 146 -15.41 23.28 32.87
N MET A 147 -16.26 22.43 32.28
CA MET A 147 -15.94 21.70 31.05
C MET A 147 -15.59 22.63 29.91
N LEU A 148 -16.40 23.66 29.65
CA LEU A 148 -16.19 24.58 28.54
C LEU A 148 -14.90 25.40 28.74
N ARG A 149 -14.62 25.85 29.96
CA ARG A 149 -13.39 26.57 30.27
C ARG A 149 -12.16 25.66 30.17
N GLU A 150 -12.22 24.49 30.78
CA GLU A 150 -11.09 23.56 30.84
C GLU A 150 -10.82 22.95 29.46
N GLN A 151 -11.84 22.76 28.62
CA GLN A 151 -11.68 22.36 27.22
C GLN A 151 -10.76 23.32 26.45
N VAL A 152 -10.95 24.63 26.59
CA VAL A 152 -10.11 25.64 25.93
C VAL A 152 -8.69 25.60 26.48
N VAL A 153 -8.55 25.61 27.82
CA VAL A 153 -7.24 25.58 28.49
C VAL A 153 -6.45 24.31 28.15
N ASP A 154 -7.11 23.15 28.15
CA ASP A 154 -6.49 21.85 27.84
C ASP A 154 -6.11 21.79 26.35
N LEU A 155 -6.99 22.27 25.46
CA LEU A 155 -6.68 22.33 24.02
C LEU A 155 -5.51 23.26 23.72
N GLU A 156 -5.41 24.42 24.35
CA GLU A 156 -4.27 25.35 24.22
C GLU A 156 -2.97 24.69 24.69
N LYS A 157 -2.98 24.04 25.86
CA LYS A 157 -1.82 23.29 26.37
C LYS A 157 -1.40 22.17 25.43
N LEU A 158 -2.37 21.38 24.93
CA LEU A 158 -2.10 20.28 24.00
C LEU A 158 -1.53 20.80 22.68
N ARG A 159 -2.06 21.90 22.14
CA ARG A 159 -1.53 22.53 20.94
C ARG A 159 -0.10 23.03 21.14
N ALA A 160 0.19 23.69 22.26
CA ALA A 160 1.54 24.16 22.56
C ALA A 160 2.54 22.99 22.69
N LEU A 161 2.17 21.94 23.45
CA LEU A 161 2.99 20.75 23.61
C LEU A 161 3.19 19.99 22.29
N SER A 162 2.14 19.89 21.47
CA SER A 162 2.22 19.23 20.16
C SER A 162 3.05 20.03 19.17
N ALA A 163 2.93 21.36 19.16
CA ALA A 163 3.74 22.24 18.32
C ALA A 163 5.23 22.13 18.66
N GLU A 164 5.58 22.08 19.95
CA GLU A 164 6.95 21.87 20.40
C GLU A 164 7.48 20.49 19.99
N ARG A 165 6.69 19.42 20.20
CA ARG A 165 7.06 18.06 19.76
C ARG A 165 7.23 17.98 18.24
N MET A 166 6.35 18.63 17.48
CA MET A 166 6.43 18.71 16.02
C MET A 166 7.75 19.38 15.61
N ARG A 167 8.08 20.54 16.19
CA ARG A 167 9.34 21.25 15.92
C ARG A 167 10.56 20.39 16.23
N GLN A 168 10.56 19.71 17.37
CA GLN A 168 11.64 18.78 17.75
C GLN A 168 11.78 17.62 16.76
N ARG A 169 10.68 17.06 16.27
CA ARG A 169 10.71 16.01 15.24
C ARG A 169 11.24 16.51 13.90
N ILE A 170 10.87 17.73 13.49
CA ILE A 170 11.38 18.37 12.28
C ILE A 170 12.90 18.58 12.41
N GLU A 171 13.35 19.18 13.52
CA GLU A 171 14.78 19.43 13.78
C GLU A 171 15.61 18.14 13.83
N ALA A 172 15.03 17.03 14.31
CA ALA A 172 15.67 15.72 14.31
C ALA A 172 15.89 15.14 12.90
N GLY A 173 15.03 15.47 11.93
CA GLY A 173 15.17 15.05 10.53
C GLY A 173 16.09 15.98 9.71
N LEU A 174 15.98 17.29 9.95
CA LEU A 174 16.78 18.33 9.30
C LEU A 174 17.02 19.48 10.27
N THR A 175 18.29 19.76 10.59
CA THR A 175 18.62 20.88 11.47
C THR A 175 18.65 22.21 10.72
N ALA A 176 18.30 23.30 11.40
CA ALA A 176 18.40 24.65 10.81
C ALA A 176 19.84 25.00 10.39
N SER A 177 20.83 24.48 11.12
CA SER A 177 22.26 24.68 10.80
C SER A 177 22.70 23.99 9.50
N ALA A 178 22.12 22.82 9.20
CA ALA A 178 22.39 22.09 7.97
C ALA A 178 21.71 22.80 6.78
N LEU A 179 20.44 23.17 6.94
CA LEU A 179 19.66 23.85 5.90
C LEU A 179 20.28 25.19 5.47
N ARG A 180 20.83 25.97 6.41
CA ARG A 180 21.49 27.25 6.11
C ARG A 180 22.70 27.12 5.18
N LYS A 181 23.38 25.96 5.21
CA LYS A 181 24.59 25.71 4.41
C LYS A 181 24.28 25.21 3.00
N MET A 182 23.03 24.82 2.75
CA MET A 182 22.64 24.24 1.47
C MET A 182 22.49 25.32 0.39
N ASP A 183 22.79 24.95 -0.86
CA ASP A 183 22.36 25.70 -2.03
C ASP A 183 20.97 25.27 -2.52
N ALA A 184 20.44 25.95 -3.56
CA ALA A 184 19.12 25.65 -4.11
C ALA A 184 19.00 24.22 -4.66
N ARG A 185 20.08 23.69 -5.25
CA ARG A 185 20.10 22.34 -5.81
C ARG A 185 20.02 21.31 -4.68
N GLU A 186 20.85 21.45 -3.65
CA GLU A 186 20.85 20.57 -2.48
C GLU A 186 19.49 20.58 -1.76
N VAL A 187 18.84 21.74 -1.65
CA VAL A 187 17.48 21.88 -1.09
C VAL A 187 16.47 21.10 -1.95
N GLY A 188 16.52 21.26 -3.28
CA GLY A 188 15.65 20.55 -4.20
C GLY A 188 15.82 19.03 -4.15
N GLU A 189 17.06 18.55 -4.14
CA GLU A 189 17.39 17.13 -4.06
C GLU A 189 16.92 16.53 -2.73
N ARG A 190 17.15 17.25 -1.62
CA ARG A 190 16.71 16.82 -0.30
C ARG A 190 15.18 16.79 -0.19
N PHE A 191 14.49 17.77 -0.78
CA PHE A 191 13.02 17.80 -0.80
C PHE A 191 12.45 16.64 -1.61
N LEU A 192 12.99 16.40 -2.81
CA LEU A 192 12.61 15.26 -3.64
C LEU A 192 12.82 13.93 -2.91
N ALA A 193 13.99 13.73 -2.29
CA ALA A 193 14.27 12.52 -1.52
C ALA A 193 13.31 12.31 -0.34
N ALA A 194 12.95 13.38 0.37
CA ALA A 194 11.97 13.32 1.45
C ALA A 194 10.58 12.90 0.93
N CYS A 195 10.15 13.42 -0.22
CA CYS A 195 8.90 13.03 -0.87
C CYS A 195 8.91 11.56 -1.34
N VAL A 196 10.02 11.07 -1.92
CA VAL A 196 10.18 9.65 -2.34
C VAL A 196 10.04 8.72 -1.13
N THR A 197 10.75 9.05 -0.04
CA THR A 197 10.88 8.19 1.14
C THR A 197 9.76 8.41 2.15
N LYS A 198 8.81 9.30 1.85
CA LYS A 198 7.72 9.71 2.74
C LYS A 198 8.22 10.24 4.11
N ASP A 199 9.37 10.90 4.11
CA ASP A 199 9.96 11.54 5.28
C ASP A 199 9.28 12.90 5.54
N LEU A 200 8.13 12.84 6.21
CA LEU A 200 7.33 14.02 6.57
C LEU A 200 8.12 15.06 7.37
N PRO A 201 8.87 14.71 8.44
CA PRO A 201 9.67 15.68 9.18
C PRO A 201 10.64 16.49 8.32
N THR A 202 11.42 15.83 7.45
CA THR A 202 12.38 16.53 6.57
C THR A 202 11.65 17.42 5.56
N ALA A 203 10.55 16.93 4.96
CA ALA A 203 9.76 17.72 4.02
C ALA A 203 9.18 18.99 4.68
N LEU A 204 8.65 18.88 5.90
CA LEU A 204 8.12 20.02 6.66
C LEU A 204 9.19 21.03 7.05
N GLY A 205 10.41 20.57 7.34
CA GLY A 205 11.54 21.46 7.58
C GLY A 205 11.86 22.33 6.36
N LEU A 206 11.88 21.71 5.18
CA LEU A 206 12.12 22.39 3.89
C LEU A 206 10.94 23.28 3.45
N LEU A 207 9.72 23.01 3.92
CA LEU A 207 8.53 23.84 3.67
C LEU A 207 8.43 25.08 4.58
N GLY A 208 9.39 25.27 5.51
CA GLY A 208 9.48 26.45 6.37
C GLY A 208 9.29 26.18 7.87
N GLY A 209 9.13 24.91 8.29
CA GLY A 209 8.85 24.56 9.69
C GLY A 209 9.98 24.85 10.68
N LEU A 210 11.19 25.11 10.19
CA LEU A 210 12.38 25.43 10.99
C LEU A 210 12.56 26.93 11.26
N SER A 211 11.89 27.79 10.49
CA SER A 211 11.99 29.25 10.60
C SER A 211 11.45 29.74 11.95
N ALA A 212 12.02 30.84 12.46
CA ALA A 212 11.52 31.49 13.67
C ALA A 212 10.09 32.03 13.45
N GLU A 213 9.86 32.63 12.29
CA GLU A 213 8.55 33.01 11.78
C GLU A 213 8.12 32.04 10.69
N GLN A 214 7.04 31.31 10.95
CA GLN A 214 6.48 30.35 9.99
C GLN A 214 5.77 31.09 8.85
N PRO A 215 5.68 30.49 7.65
CA PRO A 215 4.92 31.05 6.53
C PRO A 215 3.44 31.29 6.89
N ASP A 216 2.82 32.34 6.34
CA ASP A 216 1.39 32.65 6.57
C ASP A 216 0.45 31.47 6.21
N ASP A 217 0.85 30.66 5.23
CA ASP A 217 0.14 29.47 4.75
C ASP A 217 0.61 28.16 5.42
N TRP A 218 1.35 28.24 6.53
CA TRP A 218 1.94 27.06 7.21
C TRP A 218 0.92 25.95 7.52
N ALA A 219 -0.26 26.32 8.01
CA ALA A 219 -1.31 25.33 8.30
C ALA A 219 -1.75 24.55 7.06
N ALA A 220 -1.81 25.21 5.89
CA ALA A 220 -2.15 24.55 4.63
C ALA A 220 -1.02 23.63 4.16
N ARG A 221 0.24 24.07 4.26
CA ARG A 221 1.43 23.25 3.94
C ARG A 221 1.50 21.99 4.78
N LEU A 222 1.31 22.13 6.09
CA LEU A 222 1.34 21.02 7.04
C LEU A 222 0.27 19.98 6.73
N LYS A 223 -0.98 20.42 6.54
CA LYS A 223 -2.10 19.54 6.20
C LYS A 223 -1.89 18.83 4.86
N ALA A 224 -1.39 19.55 3.86
CA ALA A 224 -1.13 19.00 2.54
C ALA A 224 -0.01 17.95 2.55
N ALA A 225 1.12 18.26 3.20
CA ALA A 225 2.26 17.35 3.31
C ALA A 225 1.92 16.11 4.16
N GLU A 226 1.19 16.27 5.28
CA GLU A 226 0.71 15.12 6.08
C GLU A 226 -0.17 14.22 5.20
N ARG A 227 -1.19 14.78 4.53
CA ARG A 227 -2.07 14.00 3.63
C ARG A 227 -1.28 13.28 2.54
N ALA A 228 -0.30 13.93 1.92
CA ALA A 228 0.45 13.38 0.80
C ALA A 228 1.47 12.30 1.20
N LEU A 229 2.10 12.44 2.37
CA LEU A 229 3.21 11.57 2.78
C LEU A 229 2.77 10.46 3.75
N THR A 230 1.69 10.62 4.51
CA THR A 230 1.24 9.60 5.47
C THR A 230 0.04 8.80 5.00
N ASN A 231 -0.86 9.39 4.22
CA ASN A 231 -2.06 8.70 3.74
C ASN A 231 -1.80 8.10 2.35
N GLU A 232 -2.57 7.09 1.95
CA GLU A 232 -2.59 6.67 0.55
C GLU A 232 -3.08 7.86 -0.30
N PRO A 233 -2.35 8.25 -1.35
CA PRO A 233 -2.72 9.40 -2.17
C PRO A 233 -4.12 9.20 -2.75
N ASP A 234 -5.05 10.08 -2.37
CA ASP A 234 -6.32 10.25 -3.07
C ASP A 234 -6.02 10.86 -4.46
N GLY A 235 -5.83 9.99 -5.46
CA GLY A 235 -5.78 10.38 -6.86
C GLY A 235 -4.52 11.12 -7.33
N ARG A 236 -4.59 11.64 -8.57
CA ARG A 236 -3.51 12.32 -9.31
C ARG A 236 -3.44 13.82 -9.00
N ASN A 237 -3.28 14.17 -7.74
CA ASN A 237 -3.02 15.55 -7.34
C ASN A 237 -1.55 15.95 -7.60
N ALA A 238 -1.16 17.21 -7.43
CA ALA A 238 0.21 17.65 -7.72
C ALA A 238 1.27 16.91 -6.88
N TRP A 239 0.92 16.46 -5.67
CA TRP A 239 1.77 15.61 -4.83
C TRP A 239 2.04 14.23 -5.43
N HIS A 240 1.12 13.68 -6.23
CA HIS A 240 1.31 12.40 -6.93
C HIS A 240 2.63 12.37 -7.69
N LEU A 241 2.97 13.46 -8.39
CA LEU A 241 4.20 13.55 -9.17
C LEU A 241 5.45 13.40 -8.30
N LEU A 242 5.41 13.83 -7.04
CA LEU A 242 6.54 13.80 -6.11
C LEU A 242 6.58 12.54 -5.23
N THR A 243 5.47 11.85 -5.03
CA THR A 243 5.35 10.77 -4.03
C THR A 243 5.09 9.41 -4.64
N ALA A 244 4.53 9.34 -5.85
CA ALA A 244 4.18 8.07 -6.47
C ALA A 244 5.43 7.31 -6.92
N PRO A 245 5.56 6.01 -6.57
CA PRO A 245 6.72 5.20 -6.96
C PRO A 245 6.77 4.94 -8.48
N GLY A 246 5.62 4.96 -9.15
CA GLY A 246 5.53 4.78 -10.61
C GLY A 246 5.91 6.02 -11.42
N VAL A 247 6.11 7.18 -10.79
CA VAL A 247 6.51 8.42 -11.49
C VAL A 247 8.02 8.58 -11.41
N ALA A 248 8.68 8.61 -12.56
CA ALA A 248 10.10 8.91 -12.66
C ALA A 248 10.29 10.43 -12.72
N ARG A 249 11.24 10.97 -11.97
CA ARG A 249 11.38 12.42 -11.78
C ARG A 249 12.83 12.82 -11.66
N VAL A 250 13.17 13.92 -12.33
CA VAL A 250 14.53 14.45 -12.34
C VAL A 250 14.52 15.97 -12.40
N MET A 251 15.47 16.58 -11.70
CA MET A 251 15.68 18.01 -11.71
C MET A 251 16.40 18.40 -13.00
N VAL A 252 15.76 19.22 -13.82
CA VAL A 252 16.28 19.59 -15.15
C VAL A 252 16.91 20.98 -15.18
N ARG A 253 16.43 21.88 -14.31
CA ARG A 253 16.93 23.26 -14.21
C ARG A 253 16.92 23.72 -12.76
N VAL A 254 17.98 24.43 -12.37
CA VAL A 254 18.10 25.11 -11.08
C VAL A 254 18.63 26.50 -11.37
N GLU A 255 17.86 27.51 -11.00
CA GLU A 255 18.26 28.91 -11.04
C GLU A 255 18.33 29.41 -9.60
N GLN A 256 19.37 30.18 -9.29
CA GLN A 256 19.58 30.68 -7.94
C GLN A 256 20.17 32.08 -7.96
N THR A 257 19.65 32.93 -7.08
CA THR A 257 20.22 34.20 -6.65
C THR A 257 20.60 34.10 -5.15
N VAL A 258 21.00 35.22 -4.54
CA VAL A 258 21.40 35.23 -3.12
C VAL A 258 20.25 34.80 -2.19
N ARG A 259 19.00 35.14 -2.53
CA ARG A 259 17.84 34.93 -1.65
C ARG A 259 16.67 34.18 -2.31
N ASP A 260 16.67 34.03 -3.61
CA ASP A 260 15.59 33.38 -4.36
C ASP A 260 16.17 32.27 -5.24
N GLY A 261 15.40 31.23 -5.48
CA GLY A 261 15.74 30.17 -6.43
C GLY A 261 14.51 29.62 -7.11
N ASP A 262 14.70 28.97 -8.25
CA ASP A 262 13.67 28.25 -8.99
C ASP A 262 14.22 26.88 -9.38
N ILE A 263 13.43 25.85 -9.13
CA ILE A 263 13.74 24.48 -9.50
C ILE A 263 12.67 23.99 -10.46
N THR A 264 13.10 23.56 -11.64
CA THR A 264 12.24 22.84 -12.59
C THR A 264 12.53 21.35 -12.51
N ILE A 265 11.47 20.58 -12.29
CA ILE A 265 11.48 19.12 -12.21
C ILE A 265 10.64 18.59 -13.36
N ALA A 266 11.22 17.70 -14.16
CA ALA A 266 10.48 16.96 -15.17
C ALA A 266 10.06 15.61 -14.59
N CYS A 267 8.77 15.29 -14.70
CA CYS A 267 8.14 14.11 -14.14
C CYS A 267 7.51 13.27 -15.25
N LEU A 268 8.06 12.08 -15.52
CA LEU A 268 7.48 11.10 -16.42
C LEU A 268 6.42 10.29 -15.67
N ASP A 269 5.15 10.60 -15.94
CA ASP A 269 3.99 9.89 -15.40
C ASP A 269 3.48 8.87 -16.44
N PRO A 270 3.58 7.55 -16.16
CA PRO A 270 3.11 6.50 -17.06
C PRO A 270 1.60 6.48 -17.26
N ALA A 271 0.84 7.14 -16.38
CA ALA A 271 -0.60 7.09 -16.33
C ALA A 271 -1.26 8.46 -16.50
N ALA A 272 -0.59 9.49 -17.04
CA ALA A 272 -1.08 10.88 -17.00
C ALA A 272 -2.55 11.06 -17.45
N GLU A 273 -3.00 10.39 -18.52
CA GLU A 273 -4.36 10.53 -19.05
C GLU A 273 -5.42 9.68 -18.31
N LYS A 274 -6.63 10.22 -18.19
CA LYS A 274 -7.79 9.49 -17.63
C LYS A 274 -8.46 8.55 -18.64
N GLU A 275 -8.27 8.81 -19.93
CA GLU A 275 -8.81 8.00 -21.03
C GLU A 275 -8.03 6.71 -21.22
N LYS A 276 -8.68 5.67 -21.76
CA LYS A 276 -8.05 4.35 -21.98
C LYS A 276 -7.74 4.14 -23.46
N PRO A 277 -6.50 3.72 -23.81
CA PRO A 277 -5.36 3.49 -22.93
C PRO A 277 -4.67 4.81 -22.52
N ALA A 278 -4.30 4.95 -21.24
CA ALA A 278 -3.60 6.13 -20.77
C ALA A 278 -2.24 6.25 -21.48
N ALA A 279 -1.96 7.42 -22.05
CA ALA A 279 -0.65 7.72 -22.62
C ALA A 279 0.30 8.27 -21.55
N PRO A 280 1.57 7.82 -21.52
CA PRO A 280 2.58 8.41 -20.65
C PRO A 280 2.86 9.84 -21.09
N ARG A 281 3.14 10.74 -20.13
CA ARG A 281 3.52 12.13 -20.40
C ARG A 281 4.68 12.56 -19.51
N ILE A 282 5.47 13.50 -20.03
CA ILE A 282 6.42 14.25 -19.21
C ILE A 282 5.72 15.54 -18.79
N LEU A 283 5.56 15.72 -17.49
CA LEU A 283 4.91 16.85 -16.86
C LEU A 283 5.97 17.73 -16.22
N GLU A 284 5.74 19.04 -16.23
CA GLU A 284 6.66 20.00 -15.61
C GLU A 284 6.15 20.42 -14.24
N LEU A 285 7.04 20.42 -13.26
CA LEU A 285 6.79 20.94 -11.92
C LEU A 285 7.83 22.00 -11.57
N ARG A 286 7.35 23.21 -11.27
CA ARG A 286 8.20 24.31 -10.79
C ARG A 286 8.05 24.50 -9.28
N LEU A 287 9.17 24.61 -8.59
CA LEU A 287 9.24 24.88 -7.16
C LEU A 287 10.06 26.15 -6.94
N ASN A 288 9.42 27.17 -6.39
CA ASN A 288 10.11 28.39 -6.01
C ASN A 288 10.80 28.18 -4.66
N LEU A 289 12.02 28.68 -4.51
CA LEU A 289 12.75 28.72 -3.25
C LEU A 289 12.92 30.16 -2.80
N LYS A 290 12.82 30.40 -1.49
CA LYS A 290 13.11 31.69 -0.90
C LYS A 290 13.84 31.54 0.42
N LYS A 291 14.83 32.40 0.67
CA LYS A 291 15.49 32.51 1.97
C LYS A 291 14.68 33.34 2.95
N THR A 292 14.40 32.76 4.12
CA THR A 292 13.72 33.43 5.23
C THR A 292 14.60 34.49 5.89
N ALA A 293 14.05 35.23 6.86
CA ALA A 293 14.83 36.19 7.65
C ALA A 293 16.01 35.55 8.38
N ASP A 294 15.89 34.27 8.75
CA ASP A 294 16.91 33.47 9.44
C ASP A 294 17.95 32.83 8.51
N ASP A 295 17.96 33.23 7.23
CA ASP A 295 18.82 32.71 6.16
C ASP A 295 18.60 31.21 5.87
N LEU A 296 17.38 30.70 6.12
CA LEU A 296 17.00 29.33 5.80
C LEU A 296 16.28 29.27 4.45
N TRP A 297 16.64 28.31 3.61
CA TRP A 297 15.89 28.05 2.38
C TRP A 297 14.51 27.47 2.69
N GLN A 298 13.50 27.97 2.01
CA GLN A 298 12.13 27.50 2.08
C GLN A 298 11.64 27.17 0.67
N VAL A 299 11.14 25.95 0.50
CA VAL A 299 10.41 25.50 -0.69
C VAL A 299 9.01 26.09 -0.65
N ASN A 300 8.63 26.82 -1.68
CA ASN A 300 7.31 27.40 -1.90
C ASN A 300 6.63 26.65 -3.04
N PRO A 301 5.85 25.60 -2.73
CA PRO A 301 5.16 24.86 -3.75
C PRO A 301 4.02 25.70 -4.35
N PRO A 302 3.61 25.42 -5.59
CA PRO A 302 2.42 26.02 -6.21
C PRO A 302 1.15 25.82 -5.36
N GLN A 303 0.13 26.66 -5.58
CA GLN A 303 -1.12 26.59 -4.81
C GLN A 303 -1.84 25.24 -4.94
N GLU A 304 -1.66 24.55 -6.07
CA GLU A 304 -2.21 23.22 -6.34
C GLU A 304 -1.69 22.13 -5.38
N PHE A 305 -0.56 22.37 -4.70
CA PHE A 305 -0.07 21.48 -3.63
C PHE A 305 -0.80 21.73 -2.31
N LEU A 306 -1.22 22.96 -2.06
CA LEU A 306 -1.83 23.37 -0.79
C LEU A 306 -3.33 23.09 -0.78
N TYR A 307 -3.96 23.25 -1.93
CA TYR A 307 -5.40 23.15 -2.11
C TYR A 307 -5.73 22.17 -3.22
N ASP A 308 -6.77 21.35 -3.01
CA ASP A 308 -7.31 20.46 -4.03
C ASP A 308 -8.05 21.30 -5.08
N SER A 309 -7.28 21.87 -6.01
CA SER A 309 -7.79 22.78 -7.05
C SER A 309 -8.44 22.03 -8.22
N GLY A 310 -8.30 20.70 -8.28
CA GLY A 310 -8.72 19.88 -9.40
C GLY A 310 -7.98 20.16 -10.71
N ARG A 311 -7.00 21.07 -10.72
CA ARG A 311 -6.19 21.41 -11.88
C ARG A 311 -5.19 20.29 -12.15
N GLU A 312 -5.21 19.76 -13.37
CA GLU A 312 -4.24 18.76 -13.79
C GLU A 312 -2.86 19.42 -14.00
N PRO A 313 -1.75 18.71 -13.71
CA PRO A 313 -0.42 19.24 -13.97
C PRO A 313 -0.23 19.54 -15.46
N GLU A 314 0.56 20.56 -15.76
CA GLU A 314 0.82 20.98 -17.14
C GLU A 314 1.83 20.04 -17.80
N GLU A 315 1.60 19.78 -19.09
CA GLU A 315 2.56 19.05 -19.92
C GLU A 315 3.83 19.88 -20.09
N ALA A 316 4.97 19.22 -20.01
CA ALA A 316 6.24 19.91 -20.12
C ALA A 316 6.42 20.52 -21.51
N GLU A 317 6.90 21.76 -21.55
CA GLU A 317 7.34 22.38 -22.80
C GLU A 317 8.43 21.50 -23.46
N PRO A 318 8.52 21.48 -24.81
CA PRO A 318 9.46 20.62 -25.52
C PRO A 318 10.91 20.71 -25.01
N GLU A 319 11.37 21.92 -24.66
CA GLU A 319 12.71 22.14 -24.11
C GLU A 319 12.94 21.43 -22.77
N THR A 320 11.94 21.43 -21.89
CA THR A 320 12.00 20.72 -20.60
C THR A 320 11.87 19.22 -20.79
N ALA A 321 10.94 18.79 -21.65
CA ALA A 321 10.72 17.38 -21.94
C ALA A 321 11.97 16.72 -22.55
N ASP A 322 12.68 17.43 -23.41
CA ASP A 322 13.91 16.99 -24.06
C ASP A 322 15.10 16.89 -23.08
N LEU A 323 15.07 17.64 -21.98
CA LEU A 323 16.08 17.56 -20.91
C LEU A 323 15.87 16.39 -19.94
N PHE A 324 14.66 15.80 -19.88
CA PHE A 324 14.32 14.76 -18.91
C PHE A 324 15.30 13.58 -18.96
N PHE A 325 15.41 12.88 -20.09
CA PHE A 325 16.21 11.66 -20.15
C PHE A 325 17.72 11.91 -20.04
N PRO A 326 18.31 12.94 -20.70
CA PRO A 326 19.71 13.30 -20.46
C PRO A 326 20.02 13.56 -18.98
N LYS A 327 19.17 14.32 -18.28
CA LYS A 327 19.34 14.58 -16.84
C LYS A 327 19.11 13.35 -15.99
N TRP A 328 18.16 12.49 -16.38
CA TRP A 328 17.97 11.19 -15.74
C TRP A 328 19.26 10.36 -15.78
N ARG A 329 19.95 10.34 -16.92
CA ARG A 329 21.22 9.60 -17.11
C ARG A 329 22.38 10.17 -16.32
N GLU A 330 22.46 11.49 -16.18
CA GLU A 330 23.46 12.13 -15.32
C GLU A 330 23.26 11.70 -13.85
N ALA A 331 22.01 11.63 -13.38
CA ALA A 331 21.68 11.24 -12.01
C ALA A 331 21.71 9.71 -11.80
N HIS A 332 21.42 8.94 -12.84
CA HIS A 332 21.33 7.48 -12.83
C HIS A 332 22.11 6.92 -14.03
N PRO A 333 23.45 6.85 -13.93
CA PRO A 333 24.27 6.25 -14.97
C PRO A 333 23.78 4.81 -15.22
N PRO A 334 23.60 4.39 -16.49
CA PRO A 334 23.15 3.04 -16.77
C PRO A 334 24.10 2.02 -16.14
N PRO A 335 23.58 0.88 -15.65
CA PRO A 335 24.36 -0.32 -15.43
C PRO A 335 24.29 -1.18 -16.71
N PRO A 336 25.08 -0.88 -17.76
CA PRO A 336 25.07 -1.67 -18.98
C PRO A 336 25.45 -3.12 -18.65
N GLN A 337 24.80 -4.07 -19.33
CA GLN A 337 25.00 -5.48 -19.04
C GLN A 337 26.10 -6.08 -19.92
N PRO A 338 26.90 -7.02 -19.42
CA PRO A 338 28.03 -7.54 -20.19
C PRO A 338 27.59 -8.47 -21.34
N THR A 339 26.39 -9.03 -21.29
CA THR A 339 25.84 -9.91 -22.32
C THR A 339 24.37 -9.55 -22.61
N PRO A 340 23.84 -9.90 -23.80
CA PRO A 340 22.45 -9.63 -24.14
C PRO A 340 21.47 -10.43 -23.27
N GLU A 341 21.86 -11.61 -22.75
CA GLU A 341 21.07 -12.40 -21.81
C GLU A 341 20.83 -11.64 -20.50
N LEU A 342 21.90 -11.07 -19.95
CA LEU A 342 21.81 -10.27 -18.72
C LEU A 342 21.05 -8.97 -18.95
N ALA A 343 21.16 -8.35 -20.14
CA ALA A 343 20.31 -7.21 -20.52
C ALA A 343 18.83 -7.57 -20.58
N HIS A 344 18.52 -8.75 -21.14
CA HIS A 344 17.16 -9.27 -21.24
C HIS A 344 16.55 -9.58 -19.86
N GLU A 345 17.30 -10.25 -19.00
CA GLU A 345 16.92 -10.52 -17.60
C GLU A 345 16.76 -9.23 -16.79
N ALA A 346 17.66 -8.26 -16.95
CA ALA A 346 17.59 -6.97 -16.27
C ALA A 346 16.32 -6.20 -16.65
N LEU A 347 15.98 -6.13 -17.94
CA LEU A 347 14.73 -5.51 -18.38
C LEU A 347 13.51 -6.26 -17.83
N CYS A 348 13.53 -7.60 -17.84
CA CYS A 348 12.43 -8.40 -17.27
C CYS A 348 12.20 -8.07 -15.79
N LYS A 349 13.28 -8.03 -15.00
CA LYS A 349 13.24 -7.71 -13.58
C LYS A 349 12.77 -6.28 -13.33
N ALA A 350 13.23 -5.33 -14.14
CA ALA A 350 12.83 -3.94 -14.04
C ALA A 350 11.32 -3.77 -14.34
N LEU A 351 10.83 -4.41 -15.41
CA LEU A 351 9.40 -4.38 -15.78
C LEU A 351 8.50 -5.05 -14.74
N ALA A 352 8.98 -6.08 -14.04
CA ALA A 352 8.25 -6.71 -12.94
C ALA A 352 8.22 -5.86 -11.66
N GLY A 353 9.13 -4.90 -11.50
CA GLY A 353 9.21 -4.02 -10.34
C GLY A 353 8.26 -2.83 -10.39
N GLU A 354 7.92 -2.28 -9.22
CA GLU A 354 7.01 -1.13 -9.07
C GLU A 354 7.64 0.24 -9.37
N ASN A 355 8.94 0.28 -9.70
CA ASN A 355 9.69 1.50 -9.93
C ASN A 355 10.00 1.68 -11.42
N LEU A 356 9.37 2.67 -12.05
CA LEU A 356 9.61 3.03 -13.46
C LEU A 356 11.08 3.40 -13.73
N GLY A 357 11.76 4.02 -12.77
CA GLY A 357 13.16 4.41 -12.90
C GLY A 357 14.07 3.22 -13.24
N ALA A 358 13.83 2.05 -12.64
CA ALA A 358 14.61 0.85 -12.92
C ALA A 358 14.49 0.41 -14.40
N VAL A 359 13.36 0.67 -15.06
CA VAL A 359 13.19 0.41 -16.50
C VAL A 359 13.98 1.43 -17.31
N LEU A 360 13.91 2.72 -16.95
CA LEU A 360 14.66 3.78 -17.63
C LEU A 360 16.18 3.55 -17.58
N ASP A 361 16.69 2.96 -16.50
CA ASP A 361 18.11 2.65 -16.37
C ASP A 361 18.60 1.62 -17.40
N THR A 362 17.70 0.75 -17.89
CA THR A 362 18.02 -0.25 -18.92
C THR A 362 18.00 0.29 -20.35
N VAL A 363 17.35 1.43 -20.58
CA VAL A 363 17.21 2.04 -21.91
C VAL A 363 18.58 2.45 -22.44
N ILE A 364 18.78 2.56 -23.76
CA ILE A 364 19.99 3.06 -24.40
C ILE A 364 19.99 4.59 -24.44
N SER A 365 21.17 5.20 -24.31
CA SER A 365 21.31 6.65 -24.51
C SER A 365 21.16 6.99 -25.99
N ALA A 366 20.36 8.02 -26.30
CA ALA A 366 20.21 8.50 -27.67
C ALA A 366 21.14 9.69 -27.94
N GLU A 367 21.49 9.90 -29.21
CA GLU A 367 22.36 11.01 -29.64
C GLU A 367 21.63 12.34 -29.65
N ASP A 368 20.33 12.35 -29.98
CA ASP A 368 19.49 13.53 -29.96
C ASP A 368 18.41 13.46 -28.85
N ALA A 369 18.00 14.64 -28.38
CA ALA A 369 17.10 14.77 -27.25
C ALA A 369 15.66 14.33 -27.57
N THR A 370 15.22 14.47 -28.82
CA THR A 370 13.88 14.04 -29.26
C THR A 370 13.76 12.51 -29.23
N GLN A 371 14.78 11.79 -29.69
CA GLN A 371 14.84 10.34 -29.62
C GLN A 371 14.99 9.86 -28.16
N ALA A 372 15.76 10.57 -27.33
CA ALA A 372 15.88 10.29 -25.90
C ALA A 372 14.51 10.39 -25.19
N ARG A 373 13.76 11.46 -25.47
CA ARG A 373 12.38 11.64 -25.00
C ARG A 373 11.48 10.50 -25.47
N ALA A 374 11.49 10.18 -26.77
CA ALA A 374 10.68 9.09 -27.32
C ALA A 374 10.99 7.74 -26.64
N ASN A 375 12.27 7.40 -26.46
CA ASN A 375 12.70 6.19 -25.76
C ASN A 375 12.13 6.12 -24.34
N SER A 376 12.20 7.23 -23.59
CA SER A 376 11.67 7.29 -22.22
C SER A 376 10.14 7.12 -22.16
N LEU A 377 9.40 7.76 -23.07
CA LEU A 377 7.93 7.61 -23.16
C LEU A 377 7.55 6.17 -23.52
N ARG A 378 8.27 5.53 -24.45
CA ARG A 378 8.04 4.14 -24.82
C ARG A 378 8.34 3.18 -23.67
N ALA A 379 9.39 3.44 -22.90
CA ALA A 379 9.70 2.70 -21.69
C ALA A 379 8.58 2.80 -20.64
N ALA A 380 8.09 4.01 -20.38
CA ALA A 380 6.94 4.23 -19.50
C ALA A 380 5.67 3.54 -20.00
N GLN A 381 5.41 3.57 -21.31
CA GLN A 381 4.25 2.88 -21.89
C GLN A 381 4.32 1.36 -21.70
N MET A 382 5.50 0.76 -21.91
CA MET A 382 5.68 -0.68 -21.71
C MET A 382 5.50 -1.06 -20.25
N TRP A 383 6.07 -0.29 -19.32
CA TRP A 383 5.88 -0.48 -17.89
C TRP A 383 4.40 -0.32 -17.49
N TRP A 384 3.71 0.71 -17.95
CA TRP A 384 2.28 0.92 -17.66
C TRP A 384 1.39 -0.22 -18.17
N SER A 385 1.72 -0.81 -19.32
CA SER A 385 0.97 -1.94 -19.87
C SER A 385 0.96 -3.18 -18.97
N ILE A 386 1.91 -3.25 -18.03
CA ILE A 386 2.08 -4.32 -17.04
C ILE A 386 1.45 -3.91 -15.69
N HIS A 387 1.62 -2.65 -15.31
CA HIS A 387 1.24 -2.10 -14.00
C HIS A 387 -0.12 -1.40 -13.94
N ASP A 388 -0.85 -1.30 -15.06
CA ASP A 388 -2.23 -0.80 -15.09
C ASP A 388 -3.07 -1.54 -14.02
N PRO A 389 -3.63 -0.84 -13.02
CA PRO A 389 -4.45 -1.47 -11.98
C PRO A 389 -5.65 -2.26 -12.54
N ALA A 390 -6.12 -1.94 -13.74
CA ALA A 390 -7.19 -2.67 -14.41
C ALA A 390 -6.72 -3.99 -15.05
N MET A 391 -5.42 -4.17 -15.28
CA MET A 391 -4.82 -5.28 -16.00
C MET A 391 -3.57 -5.77 -15.25
N VAL A 392 -3.73 -6.75 -14.37
CA VAL A 392 -2.55 -7.38 -13.73
C VAL A 392 -1.84 -8.23 -14.76
N LYS A 393 -0.65 -7.79 -15.18
CA LYS A 393 0.23 -8.59 -16.03
C LYS A 393 1.61 -8.78 -15.43
N GLN A 394 2.35 -9.74 -15.97
CA GLN A 394 3.74 -9.97 -15.61
C GLN A 394 4.54 -10.41 -16.83
N PRO A 395 5.71 -9.81 -17.10
CA PRO A 395 6.54 -10.22 -18.21
C PRO A 395 7.25 -11.54 -17.86
N LEU A 396 7.15 -12.53 -18.74
CA LEU A 396 7.87 -13.80 -18.64
C LEU A 396 8.84 -13.91 -19.82
N PRO A 397 10.16 -14.04 -19.60
CA PRO A 397 11.12 -14.15 -20.69
C PRO A 397 10.95 -15.50 -21.39
N LEU A 398 10.98 -15.49 -22.73
CA LEU A 398 10.75 -16.69 -23.54
C LEU A 398 11.97 -17.10 -24.35
N ASP A 399 12.57 -16.15 -25.05
CA ASP A 399 13.64 -16.43 -26.00
C ASP A 399 14.47 -15.19 -26.23
N LEU A 400 15.72 -15.41 -26.63
CA LEU A 400 16.65 -14.35 -26.97
C LEU A 400 17.43 -14.77 -28.21
N ILE A 401 17.41 -13.89 -29.18
CA ILE A 401 18.10 -14.07 -30.45
C ILE A 401 19.15 -12.96 -30.55
N SER A 402 20.43 -13.30 -30.54
CA SER A 402 21.53 -12.33 -30.56
C SER A 402 22.50 -12.53 -31.71
N ASP A 403 23.27 -11.48 -31.98
CA ASP A 403 24.55 -11.48 -32.68
C ASP A 403 25.59 -10.67 -31.87
N GLU A 404 26.69 -10.23 -32.50
CA GLU A 404 27.77 -9.54 -31.81
C GLU A 404 27.42 -8.11 -31.33
N THR A 405 26.44 -7.44 -31.94
CA THR A 405 26.16 -6.02 -31.74
C THR A 405 24.69 -5.71 -31.42
N THR A 406 23.77 -6.63 -31.73
CA THR A 406 22.34 -6.47 -31.53
C THR A 406 21.69 -7.77 -31.03
N ALA A 407 20.55 -7.65 -30.36
CA ALA A 407 19.77 -8.80 -29.94
C ALA A 407 18.28 -8.46 -29.90
N VAL A 408 17.44 -9.50 -29.95
CA VAL A 408 15.99 -9.40 -29.86
C VAL A 408 15.50 -10.41 -28.83
N GLY A 409 14.93 -9.89 -27.76
CA GLY A 409 14.32 -10.67 -26.68
C GLY A 409 12.79 -10.71 -26.82
N PHE A 410 12.23 -11.85 -26.46
CA PHE A 410 10.79 -12.12 -26.49
C PHE A 410 10.28 -12.34 -25.07
N PHE A 411 9.19 -11.67 -24.73
CA PHE A 411 8.46 -11.89 -23.48
C PHE A 411 7.03 -12.33 -23.77
N GLN A 412 6.46 -13.13 -22.89
CA GLN A 412 5.02 -13.30 -22.75
C GLN A 412 4.53 -12.38 -21.63
N ASN A 413 3.60 -11.48 -21.92
CA ASN A 413 2.85 -10.79 -20.87
C ASN A 413 1.79 -11.71 -20.30
N PHE A 414 2.14 -12.42 -19.24
CA PHE A 414 1.17 -13.22 -18.51
C PHE A 414 0.10 -12.30 -17.93
N SER A 415 -1.15 -12.44 -18.37
CA SER A 415 -2.27 -11.70 -17.79
C SER A 415 -2.98 -12.56 -16.78
N VAL A 416 -3.18 -12.03 -15.57
CA VAL A 416 -4.08 -12.67 -14.60
C VAL A 416 -5.47 -12.83 -15.23
N ARG A 417 -5.99 -11.89 -16.01
CA ARG A 417 -7.34 -12.01 -16.59
C ARG A 417 -7.46 -13.13 -17.62
N ASN A 418 -6.44 -13.34 -18.45
CA ASN A 418 -6.41 -14.32 -19.54
C ASN A 418 -5.04 -15.05 -19.54
N PRO A 419 -4.83 -16.01 -18.61
CA PRO A 419 -3.52 -16.61 -18.35
C PRO A 419 -2.97 -17.49 -19.47
N ASP A 420 -3.85 -17.99 -20.33
CA ASP A 420 -3.60 -18.84 -21.50
C ASP A 420 -3.45 -18.03 -22.80
N ARG A 421 -3.73 -16.72 -22.76
CA ARG A 421 -3.68 -15.86 -23.94
C ARG A 421 -2.24 -15.49 -24.27
N TRP A 422 -1.83 -15.83 -25.49
CA TRP A 422 -0.62 -15.29 -26.11
C TRP A 422 -0.68 -13.76 -26.21
N ASP A 423 0.26 -13.08 -25.57
CA ASP A 423 0.36 -11.60 -25.50
C ASP A 423 1.85 -11.22 -25.51
N PRO A 424 2.54 -11.33 -26.66
CA PRO A 424 3.98 -11.16 -26.71
C PRO A 424 4.40 -9.70 -26.61
N LEU A 425 5.55 -9.48 -25.98
CA LEU A 425 6.34 -8.26 -26.15
C LEU A 425 7.67 -8.61 -26.80
N VAL A 426 8.13 -7.74 -27.69
CA VAL A 426 9.44 -7.83 -28.32
C VAL A 426 10.28 -6.64 -27.88
N ALA A 427 11.49 -6.90 -27.40
CA ALA A 427 12.46 -5.88 -27.04
C ALA A 427 13.74 -6.07 -27.85
N TYR A 428 14.30 -4.95 -28.31
CA TYR A 428 15.54 -4.93 -29.08
C TYR A 428 16.66 -4.42 -28.17
N TYR A 429 17.84 -4.98 -28.29
CA TYR A 429 19.01 -4.59 -27.52
C TYR A 429 20.14 -4.24 -28.46
N GLU A 430 20.91 -3.22 -28.10
CA GLU A 430 22.09 -2.79 -28.84
C GLU A 430 23.30 -2.80 -27.90
N LYS A 431 24.44 -3.23 -28.41
CA LYS A 431 25.72 -3.19 -27.73
C LYS A 431 26.33 -1.80 -27.87
N THR A 432 26.64 -1.19 -26.74
CA THR A 432 27.40 0.07 -26.62
C THR A 432 28.83 -0.21 -26.16
N ASP A 433 29.69 0.79 -26.17
CA ASP A 433 31.05 0.71 -25.61
C ASP A 433 31.05 0.30 -24.14
N SER A 434 29.97 0.62 -23.43
CA SER A 434 29.80 0.32 -22.01
C SER A 434 29.12 -1.04 -21.74
N GLY A 435 28.56 -1.68 -22.77
CA GLY A 435 27.83 -2.95 -22.68
C GLY A 435 26.45 -2.89 -23.34
N TRP A 436 25.60 -3.88 -23.07
CA TRP A 436 24.30 -4.07 -23.69
C TRP A 436 23.19 -3.27 -22.99
N CYS A 437 22.39 -2.56 -23.78
CA CYS A 437 21.26 -1.76 -23.33
C CYS A 437 20.01 -2.06 -24.17
N TRP A 438 18.83 -1.81 -23.61
CA TRP A 438 17.55 -1.91 -24.30
C TRP A 438 17.34 -0.70 -25.22
N ALA A 439 16.95 -0.94 -26.48
CA ALA A 439 16.58 0.07 -27.46
C ALA A 439 15.06 0.03 -27.69
N PRO A 440 14.27 0.90 -27.02
CA PRO A 440 12.81 0.96 -27.22
C PRO A 440 12.42 1.25 -28.67
N TYR A 441 13.21 2.08 -29.35
CA TYR A 441 13.15 2.34 -30.78
C TYR A 441 14.49 1.92 -31.40
N PRO A 442 14.61 0.67 -31.88
CA PRO A 442 15.82 0.21 -32.55
C PRO A 442 16.02 0.94 -33.88
N LYS A 443 17.27 1.00 -34.34
CA LYS A 443 17.62 1.53 -35.66
C LYS A 443 16.91 0.75 -36.78
N THR A 444 16.56 1.42 -37.87
CA THR A 444 15.89 0.79 -39.04
C THR A 444 16.66 -0.41 -39.59
N GLY A 445 18.00 -0.35 -39.60
CA GLY A 445 18.84 -1.48 -40.01
C GLY A 445 18.65 -2.72 -39.13
N THR A 446 18.56 -2.54 -37.81
CA THR A 446 18.30 -3.61 -36.83
C THR A 446 16.94 -4.26 -37.07
N LEU A 447 15.91 -3.45 -37.35
CA LEU A 447 14.56 -3.96 -37.64
C LEU A 447 14.54 -4.85 -38.89
N GLU A 448 15.15 -4.38 -39.99
CA GLU A 448 15.19 -5.17 -41.23
C GLU A 448 16.05 -6.43 -41.08
N GLN A 449 17.18 -6.36 -40.37
CA GLN A 449 18.04 -7.52 -40.10
C GLN A 449 17.30 -8.64 -39.36
N TYR A 450 16.45 -8.30 -38.38
CA TYR A 450 15.76 -9.29 -37.54
C TYR A 450 14.36 -9.65 -38.02
N LYS A 451 13.85 -8.99 -39.05
CA LYS A 451 12.47 -9.16 -39.55
C LYS A 451 12.07 -10.62 -39.77
N GLU A 452 12.88 -11.40 -40.48
CA GLU A 452 12.60 -12.82 -40.74
C GLU A 452 12.72 -13.68 -39.49
N ARG A 453 13.72 -13.42 -38.63
CA ARG A 453 13.93 -14.14 -37.36
C ARG A 453 12.77 -13.88 -36.39
N VAL A 454 12.30 -12.64 -36.29
CA VAL A 454 11.13 -12.23 -35.50
C VAL A 454 9.85 -12.87 -36.04
N ALA A 455 9.66 -12.89 -37.36
CA ALA A 455 8.51 -13.56 -37.98
C ALA A 455 8.51 -15.08 -37.69
N SER A 456 9.67 -15.73 -37.82
CA SER A 456 9.86 -17.15 -37.49
C SER A 456 9.57 -17.44 -36.01
N ALA A 457 10.15 -16.64 -35.10
CA ALA A 457 9.89 -16.76 -33.67
C ALA A 457 8.41 -16.54 -33.34
N SER A 458 7.76 -15.55 -33.95
CA SER A 458 6.34 -15.26 -33.76
C SER A 458 5.41 -16.39 -34.24
N GLY A 459 5.85 -17.22 -35.18
CA GLY A 459 5.11 -18.43 -35.59
C GLY A 459 5.32 -19.63 -34.67
N ARG A 460 6.51 -19.76 -34.08
CA ARG A 460 6.91 -20.87 -33.20
C ARG A 460 6.47 -20.67 -31.75
N LEU A 461 6.78 -19.52 -31.16
CA LEU A 461 6.58 -19.23 -29.74
C LEU A 461 5.14 -19.41 -29.24
N PRO A 462 4.07 -19.05 -29.98
CA PRO A 462 2.70 -19.30 -29.52
C PRO A 462 2.40 -20.79 -29.22
N LYS A 463 3.14 -21.71 -29.84
CA LYS A 463 2.98 -23.16 -29.64
C LYS A 463 3.88 -23.73 -28.54
N GLU A 464 4.94 -23.00 -28.17
CA GLU A 464 6.00 -23.50 -27.29
C GLU A 464 6.11 -22.74 -25.97
N TRP A 465 5.50 -21.55 -25.85
CA TRP A 465 5.74 -20.66 -24.71
C TRP A 465 5.37 -21.29 -23.36
N LEU A 466 4.29 -22.08 -23.29
CA LEU A 466 3.95 -22.82 -22.08
C LEU A 466 5.08 -23.77 -21.69
N ARG A 467 5.65 -24.52 -22.64
CA ARG A 467 6.79 -25.40 -22.39
C ARG A 467 7.99 -24.62 -21.85
N THR A 468 8.26 -23.45 -22.40
CA THR A 468 9.35 -22.58 -21.93
C THR A 468 9.12 -22.07 -20.51
N VAL A 469 7.94 -21.53 -20.22
CA VAL A 469 7.56 -21.03 -18.89
C VAL A 469 7.65 -22.13 -17.83
N PHE A 470 7.23 -23.34 -18.19
CA PHE A 470 7.26 -24.52 -17.30
C PHE A 470 8.58 -25.31 -17.34
N SER A 471 9.64 -24.82 -18.01
CA SER A 471 10.89 -25.56 -18.16
C SER A 471 11.57 -25.93 -16.83
N LYS A 472 11.33 -25.13 -15.78
CA LYS A 472 11.83 -25.35 -14.41
C LYS A 472 10.80 -25.96 -13.46
N THR A 473 9.59 -26.24 -13.94
CA THR A 473 8.51 -26.84 -13.14
C THR A 473 8.55 -28.35 -13.32
N PRO A 474 8.85 -29.14 -12.28
CA PRO A 474 8.95 -30.59 -12.39
C PRO A 474 7.61 -31.21 -12.80
N LEU A 475 7.69 -32.19 -13.69
CA LEU A 475 6.59 -33.07 -14.07
C LEU A 475 6.47 -34.21 -13.07
N LEU A 476 5.28 -34.40 -12.51
CA LEU A 476 4.91 -35.58 -11.76
C LEU A 476 4.38 -36.63 -12.73
N THR A 477 5.26 -37.51 -13.18
CA THR A 477 4.89 -38.68 -14.01
C THR A 477 4.54 -39.89 -13.16
N GLU A 478 5.17 -40.03 -11.99
CA GLU A 478 4.88 -41.06 -10.99
C GLU A 478 5.09 -40.48 -9.59
N ILE A 479 4.25 -40.88 -8.63
CA ILE A 479 4.42 -40.52 -7.22
C ILE A 479 4.89 -41.76 -6.48
N GLN A 480 6.14 -41.75 -6.02
CA GLN A 480 6.71 -42.90 -5.32
C GLN A 480 6.09 -43.02 -3.93
N GLY A 481 5.51 -44.18 -3.63
CA GLY A 481 4.71 -44.45 -2.43
C GLY A 481 5.43 -44.35 -1.07
N ASP A 482 6.72 -44.02 -1.04
CA ASP A 482 7.53 -43.85 0.19
C ASP A 482 8.22 -42.46 0.26
N SER A 483 7.79 -41.50 -0.57
CA SER A 483 8.47 -40.20 -0.73
C SER A 483 7.73 -39.03 -0.05
N THR A 484 7.27 -39.21 1.19
CA THR A 484 6.52 -38.18 1.92
C THR A 484 7.38 -36.94 2.22
N VAL A 485 6.71 -35.80 2.25
CA VAL A 485 7.29 -34.51 2.64
C VAL A 485 7.09 -34.37 4.15
N SER A 486 8.11 -34.00 4.90
CA SER A 486 7.89 -33.76 6.34
C SER A 486 7.03 -32.52 6.58
N LYS A 487 6.34 -32.43 7.73
CA LYS A 487 5.57 -31.21 8.08
C LYS A 487 6.39 -29.92 7.95
N GLU A 488 7.63 -29.93 8.44
CA GLU A 488 8.51 -28.75 8.41
C GLU A 488 8.86 -28.34 6.96
N GLU A 489 9.17 -29.30 6.10
CA GLU A 489 9.43 -29.04 4.67
C GLU A 489 8.17 -28.52 3.97
N ALA A 490 7.00 -29.06 4.30
CA ALA A 490 5.72 -28.65 3.73
C ALA A 490 5.34 -27.22 4.14
N GLU A 491 5.44 -26.91 5.42
CA GLU A 491 5.21 -25.58 5.97
C GLU A 491 6.14 -24.55 5.32
N LYS A 492 7.44 -24.83 5.27
CA LYS A 492 8.44 -23.95 4.65
C LYS A 492 8.16 -23.71 3.17
N CYS A 493 7.79 -24.76 2.43
CA CYS A 493 7.46 -24.65 1.01
C CYS A 493 6.23 -23.78 0.77
N VAL A 494 5.13 -24.02 1.51
CA VAL A 494 3.89 -23.24 1.36
C VAL A 494 4.09 -21.80 1.80
N GLN A 495 4.78 -21.55 2.90
CA GLN A 495 5.05 -20.20 3.38
C GLN A 495 5.89 -19.40 2.39
N ALA A 496 6.95 -20.00 1.83
CA ALA A 496 7.77 -19.36 0.81
C ALA A 496 6.98 -19.08 -0.47
N TRP A 497 6.14 -20.03 -0.91
CA TRP A 497 5.26 -19.83 -2.05
C TRP A 497 4.25 -18.70 -1.80
N LEU A 498 3.61 -18.63 -0.63
CA LEU A 498 2.70 -17.53 -0.27
C LEU A 498 3.39 -16.17 -0.28
N ASP A 499 4.64 -16.09 0.18
CA ASP A 499 5.41 -14.85 0.13
C ASP A 499 5.74 -14.44 -1.33
N THR A 500 5.82 -15.38 -2.27
CA THR A 500 5.89 -15.05 -3.72
C THR A 500 4.54 -14.59 -4.28
N ILE A 501 3.43 -15.20 -3.87
CA ILE A 501 2.07 -14.81 -4.27
C ILE A 501 1.74 -13.39 -3.79
N GLN A 502 2.11 -13.05 -2.55
CA GLN A 502 1.93 -11.71 -1.98
C GLN A 502 2.71 -10.64 -2.76
N ARG A 503 3.89 -10.99 -3.28
CA ARG A 503 4.70 -10.13 -4.16
C ARG A 503 4.27 -10.16 -5.62
N ALA A 504 3.22 -10.94 -5.94
CA ALA A 504 2.78 -11.21 -7.31
C ALA A 504 3.92 -11.70 -8.23
N ASP A 505 4.86 -12.50 -7.72
CA ASP A 505 6.00 -13.05 -8.47
C ASP A 505 5.67 -14.44 -9.06
N MET A 506 5.14 -14.47 -10.28
CA MET A 506 4.77 -15.72 -10.97
C MET A 506 5.98 -16.63 -11.21
N THR A 507 7.11 -16.09 -11.62
CA THR A 507 8.30 -16.90 -11.94
C THR A 507 8.81 -17.60 -10.69
N ALA A 508 8.90 -16.89 -9.56
CA ALA A 508 9.25 -17.50 -8.29
C ALA A 508 8.18 -18.48 -7.81
N ALA A 509 6.89 -18.16 -7.96
CA ALA A 509 5.79 -19.03 -7.58
C ALA A 509 5.81 -20.37 -8.34
N LEU A 510 6.07 -20.34 -9.65
CA LEU A 510 6.23 -21.54 -10.49
C LEU A 510 7.39 -22.43 -10.04
N GLY A 511 8.43 -21.85 -9.43
CA GLY A 511 9.55 -22.58 -8.87
C GLY A 511 9.19 -23.46 -7.67
N PHE A 512 8.10 -23.18 -6.97
CA PHE A 512 7.59 -23.98 -5.85
C PHE A 512 6.50 -24.98 -6.26
N VAL A 513 6.10 -25.00 -7.53
CA VAL A 513 5.00 -25.84 -8.02
C VAL A 513 5.54 -27.05 -8.78
N ALA A 514 4.82 -28.16 -8.72
CA ALA A 514 4.95 -29.28 -9.63
C ALA A 514 3.63 -29.45 -10.41
N ARG A 515 3.69 -30.14 -11.54
CA ARG A 515 2.52 -30.31 -12.40
C ARG A 515 2.44 -31.72 -12.97
N PHE A 516 1.23 -32.18 -13.29
CA PHE A 516 0.99 -33.45 -13.95
C PHE A 516 1.41 -33.43 -15.43
N ASP A 517 1.68 -34.61 -15.96
CA ASP A 517 1.87 -34.81 -17.39
C ASP A 517 0.51 -34.94 -18.11
N GLY A 518 -0.17 -33.80 -18.26
CA GLY A 518 -1.48 -33.71 -18.90
C GLY A 518 -1.60 -32.49 -19.82
N PRO A 519 -2.41 -32.58 -20.89
CA PRO A 519 -2.49 -31.52 -21.91
C PRO A 519 -3.01 -30.18 -21.38
N LYS A 520 -3.78 -30.17 -20.29
CA LYS A 520 -4.31 -28.96 -19.64
C LYS A 520 -3.61 -28.57 -18.34
N SER A 521 -2.61 -29.35 -17.93
CA SER A 521 -1.98 -29.17 -16.61
C SER A 521 -1.34 -27.78 -16.48
N GLY A 522 -0.58 -27.35 -17.50
CA GLY A 522 0.02 -26.01 -17.50
C GLY A 522 -1.00 -24.87 -17.42
N GLU A 523 -2.10 -24.95 -18.17
CA GLU A 523 -3.19 -23.97 -18.13
C GLU A 523 -3.84 -23.90 -16.74
N ASN A 524 -4.09 -25.05 -16.11
CA ASN A 524 -4.68 -25.14 -14.78
C ASN A 524 -3.76 -24.55 -13.71
N VAL A 525 -2.46 -24.85 -13.75
CA VAL A 525 -1.47 -24.27 -12.83
C VAL A 525 -1.48 -22.74 -12.94
N LEU A 526 -1.38 -22.20 -14.15
CA LEU A 526 -1.39 -20.74 -14.36
C LEU A 526 -2.70 -20.10 -13.88
N LYS A 527 -3.84 -20.75 -14.15
CA LYS A 527 -5.16 -20.28 -13.71
C LYS A 527 -5.29 -20.27 -12.19
N ASN A 528 -4.75 -21.25 -11.49
CA ASN A 528 -4.87 -21.33 -10.04
C ASN A 528 -3.91 -20.34 -9.35
N ILE A 529 -2.65 -20.23 -9.80
CA ILE A 529 -1.73 -19.19 -9.28
C ILE A 529 -2.31 -17.79 -9.49
N ARG A 530 -2.94 -17.56 -10.65
CA ARG A 530 -3.69 -16.32 -10.91
C ARG A 530 -4.72 -16.02 -9.84
N TYR A 531 -5.56 -16.99 -9.46
CA TYR A 531 -6.60 -16.75 -8.46
C TYR A 531 -6.00 -16.33 -7.12
N GLU A 532 -4.88 -16.94 -6.76
CA GLU A 532 -4.16 -16.65 -5.51
C GLU A 532 -3.55 -15.25 -5.51
N ILE A 533 -2.86 -14.86 -6.58
CA ILE A 533 -2.32 -13.49 -6.73
C ILE A 533 -3.45 -12.46 -6.71
N ALA A 534 -4.53 -12.71 -7.46
CA ALA A 534 -5.67 -11.80 -7.51
C ALA A 534 -6.37 -11.67 -6.14
N ASN A 535 -6.33 -12.72 -5.31
CA ASN A 535 -6.91 -12.71 -3.98
C ASN A 535 -6.01 -12.00 -2.96
N ALA A 536 -4.71 -12.27 -2.98
CA ALA A 536 -3.72 -11.59 -2.14
C ALA A 536 -3.75 -10.07 -2.32
N ARG A 537 -3.96 -9.58 -3.55
CA ARG A 537 -4.11 -8.13 -3.81
C ARG A 537 -5.39 -7.50 -3.28
N LYS A 538 -6.47 -8.27 -3.14
CA LYS A 538 -7.78 -7.78 -2.70
C LYS A 538 -7.95 -7.79 -1.19
N THR A 539 -7.08 -8.52 -0.48
CA THR A 539 -7.24 -8.80 0.94
C THR A 539 -5.98 -8.37 1.68
N SER A 540 -6.12 -7.59 2.74
CA SER A 540 -5.01 -7.24 3.63
C SER A 540 -4.68 -8.37 4.61
N ALA A 541 -5.58 -9.35 4.75
CA ALA A 541 -5.40 -10.50 5.62
C ALA A 541 -4.42 -11.51 5.00
N LYS A 542 -3.29 -11.75 5.67
CA LYS A 542 -2.33 -12.79 5.27
C LYS A 542 -2.98 -14.18 5.45
N PRO A 543 -2.95 -15.07 4.45
CA PRO A 543 -3.37 -16.46 4.62
C PRO A 543 -2.61 -17.13 5.76
N THR A 544 -3.28 -18.00 6.51
CA THR A 544 -2.70 -18.70 7.67
C THR A 544 -2.82 -20.21 7.51
N ILE A 545 -1.77 -20.95 7.86
CA ILE A 545 -1.81 -22.40 7.93
C ILE A 545 -2.70 -22.80 9.11
N VAL A 546 -3.71 -23.62 8.85
CA VAL A 546 -4.63 -24.13 9.88
C VAL A 546 -4.37 -25.59 10.22
N GLY A 547 -3.70 -26.33 9.34
CA GLY A 547 -3.32 -27.72 9.60
C GLY A 547 -2.37 -28.27 8.55
N ILE A 548 -1.58 -29.27 8.95
CA ILE A 548 -0.71 -30.05 8.05
C ILE A 548 -1.01 -31.52 8.24
N TYR A 549 -1.40 -32.16 7.14
CA TYR A 549 -1.97 -33.50 7.08
C TYR A 549 -1.01 -34.41 6.32
N GLU A 550 -0.26 -35.23 7.07
CA GLU A 550 0.63 -36.24 6.50
C GLU A 550 -0.15 -37.51 6.17
N GLY A 551 0.14 -38.07 4.99
CA GLY A 551 -0.25 -39.40 4.56
C GLY A 551 0.99 -40.24 4.20
N ARG A 552 0.80 -41.28 3.39
CA ARG A 552 1.86 -42.20 2.91
C ARG A 552 2.55 -41.71 1.65
N THR A 553 1.84 -40.97 0.83
CA THR A 553 2.31 -40.46 -0.46
C THR A 553 2.29 -38.94 -0.46
N TRP A 554 1.27 -38.36 0.19
CA TRP A 554 1.06 -36.92 0.21
C TRP A 554 1.38 -36.31 1.56
N THR A 555 1.70 -35.03 1.52
CA THR A 555 1.48 -34.15 2.66
C THR A 555 0.68 -32.98 2.18
N ALA A 556 -0.41 -32.66 2.87
CA ALA A 556 -1.32 -31.60 2.46
C ALA A 556 -1.35 -30.50 3.52
N VAL A 557 -1.26 -29.25 3.08
CA VAL A 557 -1.31 -28.08 3.96
C VAL A 557 -2.67 -27.41 3.79
N GLY A 558 -3.46 -27.43 4.85
CA GLY A 558 -4.74 -26.76 4.95
C GLY A 558 -4.54 -25.30 5.34
N MET A 559 -5.21 -24.41 4.63
CA MET A 559 -5.06 -22.97 4.77
C MET A 559 -6.39 -22.30 5.11
N LYS A 560 -6.32 -21.17 5.79
CA LYS A 560 -7.42 -20.21 5.90
C LYS A 560 -7.01 -18.93 5.19
N SER A 561 -7.76 -18.59 4.16
CA SER A 561 -7.67 -17.33 3.43
C SER A 561 -9.01 -16.61 3.44
N GLU A 562 -9.02 -15.37 2.99
CA GLU A 562 -10.24 -14.60 2.77
C GLU A 562 -10.45 -14.46 1.27
N LEU A 563 -11.63 -14.80 0.76
CA LEU A 563 -12.00 -14.65 -0.63
C LEU A 563 -13.29 -13.83 -0.71
N SER A 564 -13.19 -12.61 -1.23
CA SER A 564 -14.33 -11.69 -1.40
C SER A 564 -15.10 -11.42 -0.09
N GLY A 565 -14.37 -11.17 1.00
CA GLY A 565 -14.97 -10.87 2.32
C GLY A 565 -15.43 -12.10 3.10
N LYS A 566 -15.16 -13.32 2.62
CA LYS A 566 -15.59 -14.57 3.24
C LYS A 566 -14.41 -15.51 3.47
N PRO A 567 -14.40 -16.27 4.58
CA PRO A 567 -13.36 -17.28 4.79
C PRO A 567 -13.41 -18.33 3.69
N SER A 568 -12.24 -18.75 3.24
CA SER A 568 -12.02 -19.79 2.25
C SER A 568 -10.92 -20.71 2.76
N PHE A 569 -11.08 -22.01 2.51
CA PHE A 569 -10.23 -23.04 3.10
C PHE A 569 -9.61 -23.94 2.03
N PRO A 570 -8.60 -23.47 1.28
CA PRO A 570 -7.91 -24.31 0.30
C PRO A 570 -7.01 -25.35 0.99
N LEU A 571 -6.88 -26.51 0.35
CA LEU A 571 -5.95 -27.57 0.73
C LEU A 571 -4.92 -27.72 -0.38
N TYR A 572 -3.64 -27.53 -0.05
CA TYR A 572 -2.58 -27.68 -1.03
C TYR A 572 -1.80 -28.98 -0.81
N PRO A 573 -1.89 -29.95 -1.73
CA PRO A 573 -1.07 -31.16 -1.69
C PRO A 573 0.38 -30.84 -2.06
N LEU A 574 1.32 -31.54 -1.44
CA LEU A 574 2.75 -31.46 -1.73
C LEU A 574 3.32 -32.83 -2.06
N ALA A 575 4.24 -32.84 -3.01
CA ALA A 575 5.01 -34.01 -3.41
C ALA A 575 6.51 -33.72 -3.32
N ARG A 576 7.28 -34.77 -3.03
CA ARG A 576 8.75 -34.73 -3.12
C ARG A 576 9.15 -34.93 -4.59
N THR A 577 9.98 -34.03 -5.11
CA THR A 577 10.53 -34.13 -6.47
C THR A 577 12.05 -34.18 -6.44
N SER A 578 12.69 -34.50 -7.57
CA SER A 578 14.16 -34.41 -7.71
C SER A 578 14.72 -33.01 -7.47
N GLN A 579 13.86 -31.98 -7.54
CA GLN A 579 14.22 -30.59 -7.28
C GLN A 579 13.80 -30.13 -5.87
N GLY A 580 13.38 -31.05 -5.01
CA GLY A 580 12.87 -30.79 -3.65
C GLY A 580 11.35 -30.80 -3.55
N THR A 581 10.82 -30.39 -2.41
CA THR A 581 9.39 -30.32 -2.12
C THR A 581 8.69 -29.34 -3.06
N ARG A 582 7.53 -29.72 -3.60
CA ARG A 582 6.72 -28.91 -4.51
C ARG A 582 5.23 -29.01 -4.23
N LEU A 583 4.53 -27.91 -4.45
CA LEU A 583 3.08 -27.78 -4.34
C LEU A 583 2.40 -28.28 -5.61
N LEU A 584 1.30 -28.99 -5.48
CA LEU A 584 0.43 -29.36 -6.60
C LEU A 584 -0.80 -28.45 -6.63
N ILE A 585 -0.60 -27.21 -7.09
CA ILE A 585 -1.63 -26.16 -7.07
C ILE A 585 -2.80 -26.46 -8.02
N GLU A 586 -2.62 -27.32 -9.02
CA GLU A 586 -3.63 -27.59 -10.05
C GLU A 586 -4.83 -28.42 -9.57
N THR A 587 -4.78 -29.00 -8.36
CA THR A 587 -5.90 -29.79 -7.81
C THR A 587 -7.07 -28.94 -7.31
N ASP A 588 -6.90 -27.64 -7.04
CA ASP A 588 -7.98 -26.72 -6.60
C ASP A 588 -8.90 -27.31 -5.49
N LEU A 589 -8.34 -27.99 -4.48
CA LEU A 589 -9.11 -28.63 -3.41
C LEU A 589 -9.51 -27.64 -2.31
N PHE A 590 -10.78 -27.67 -1.87
CA PHE A 590 -11.29 -26.80 -0.81
C PHE A 590 -12.14 -27.56 0.21
N ALA A 591 -11.97 -27.22 1.49
CA ALA A 591 -12.95 -27.55 2.52
C ALA A 591 -14.18 -26.62 2.39
N SER A 592 -15.37 -27.21 2.22
CA SER A 592 -16.64 -26.48 2.12
C SER A 592 -17.81 -27.43 2.36
N ASP A 593 -18.89 -26.91 2.91
CA ASP A 593 -20.20 -27.54 3.06
C ASP A 593 -21.09 -27.47 1.78
N LYS A 594 -20.57 -26.86 0.70
CA LYS A 594 -21.34 -26.60 -0.51
C LYS A 594 -21.20 -27.77 -1.47
N ARG A 595 -22.34 -28.35 -1.86
CA ARG A 595 -22.45 -29.39 -2.90
C ARG A 595 -21.69 -29.08 -4.20
N ARG A 596 -21.62 -27.80 -4.60
CA ARG A 596 -20.85 -27.38 -5.79
C ARG A 596 -19.35 -27.62 -5.61
N ARG A 597 -18.79 -27.42 -4.41
CA ARG A 597 -17.38 -27.68 -4.13
C ARG A 597 -17.08 -29.16 -4.02
N ASP A 598 -17.98 -29.97 -3.47
CA ASP A 598 -17.81 -31.44 -3.47
C ASP A 598 -17.65 -31.99 -4.90
N PHE A 599 -18.50 -31.52 -5.83
CA PHE A 599 -18.40 -31.89 -7.24
C PHE A 599 -17.05 -31.49 -7.87
N LEU A 600 -16.53 -30.29 -7.54
CA LEU A 600 -15.25 -29.82 -8.06
C LEU A 600 -14.06 -30.55 -7.45
N ASN A 601 -14.11 -30.85 -6.15
CA ASN A 601 -13.10 -31.66 -5.46
C ASN A 601 -13.04 -33.08 -6.06
N GLU A 602 -14.18 -33.73 -6.30
CA GLU A 602 -14.20 -35.05 -6.94
C GLU A 602 -13.69 -35.03 -8.39
N ALA A 603 -13.98 -33.96 -9.14
CA ALA A 603 -13.41 -33.78 -10.48
C ALA A 603 -11.87 -33.66 -10.42
N ALA A 604 -11.34 -32.94 -9.44
CA ALA A 604 -9.89 -32.83 -9.23
C ALA A 604 -9.26 -34.15 -8.79
N LEU A 605 -9.86 -34.87 -7.84
CA LEU A 605 -9.40 -36.18 -7.41
C LEU A 605 -9.42 -37.20 -8.56
N THR A 606 -10.39 -37.11 -9.47
CA THR A 606 -10.41 -37.92 -10.70
C THR A 606 -9.21 -37.62 -11.62
N VAL A 607 -8.76 -36.37 -11.67
CA VAL A 607 -7.53 -36.01 -12.41
C VAL A 607 -6.31 -36.61 -11.72
N VAL A 608 -6.20 -36.50 -10.39
CA VAL A 608 -5.12 -37.14 -9.61
C VAL A 608 -5.09 -38.65 -9.87
N ALA A 609 -6.26 -39.31 -9.86
CA ALA A 609 -6.35 -40.75 -10.11
C ALA A 609 -5.82 -41.16 -11.50
N LYS A 610 -6.05 -40.32 -12.51
CA LYS A 610 -5.60 -40.56 -13.89
C LYS A 610 -4.12 -40.23 -14.10
N SER A 611 -3.62 -39.21 -13.40
CA SER A 611 -2.26 -38.68 -13.61
C SER A 611 -1.22 -39.25 -12.65
N ALA A 612 -1.64 -39.78 -11.49
CA ALA A 612 -0.76 -40.40 -10.50
C ALA A 612 -1.16 -41.86 -10.27
N SER A 613 -2.16 -42.11 -9.42
CA SER A 613 -2.76 -43.43 -9.21
C SER A 613 -4.08 -43.31 -8.45
N ALA A 614 -4.92 -44.36 -8.49
CA ALA A 614 -6.15 -44.41 -7.71
C ALA A 614 -5.87 -44.34 -6.20
N GLU A 615 -4.83 -45.02 -5.74
CA GLU A 615 -4.40 -45.03 -4.34
C GLU A 615 -3.99 -43.63 -3.86
N ALA A 616 -3.25 -42.89 -4.69
CA ALA A 616 -2.84 -41.52 -4.38
C ALA A 616 -4.05 -40.58 -4.31
N ALA A 617 -5.06 -40.78 -5.15
CA ALA A 617 -6.29 -39.99 -5.09
C ALA A 617 -7.15 -40.31 -3.86
N ASP A 618 -7.26 -41.59 -3.49
CA ASP A 618 -8.00 -42.02 -2.31
C ASP A 618 -7.36 -41.52 -1.02
N GLU A 619 -6.03 -41.56 -0.93
CA GLU A 619 -5.30 -40.96 0.18
C GLU A 619 -5.54 -39.45 0.27
N LEU A 620 -5.48 -38.72 -0.86
CA LEU A 620 -5.71 -37.28 -0.85
C LEU A 620 -7.17 -36.92 -0.47
N ARG A 621 -8.14 -37.78 -0.81
CA ARG A 621 -9.53 -37.67 -0.34
C ARG A 621 -9.63 -37.82 1.18
N GLU A 622 -8.89 -38.76 1.77
CA GLU A 622 -8.83 -38.93 3.23
C GLU A 622 -8.25 -37.69 3.92
N LEU A 623 -7.15 -37.14 3.39
CA LEU A 623 -6.54 -35.91 3.92
C LEU A 623 -7.49 -34.72 3.81
N LEU A 624 -8.24 -34.61 2.71
CA LEU A 624 -9.27 -33.58 2.54
C LEU A 624 -10.42 -33.72 3.53
N SER A 625 -10.89 -34.95 3.80
CA SER A 625 -11.93 -35.19 4.81
C SER A 625 -11.47 -34.76 6.20
N ARG A 626 -10.25 -35.12 6.60
CA ARG A 626 -9.65 -34.70 7.87
C ARG A 626 -9.59 -33.17 7.99
N PHE A 627 -9.19 -32.50 6.91
CA PHE A 627 -9.14 -31.05 6.88
C PHE A 627 -10.54 -30.41 6.99
N GLN A 628 -11.52 -30.96 6.27
CA GLN A 628 -12.92 -30.51 6.35
C GLN A 628 -13.47 -30.61 7.79
N GLU A 629 -13.22 -31.71 8.48
CA GLU A 629 -13.63 -31.88 9.87
C GLU A 629 -13.00 -30.83 10.81
N ASP A 630 -11.71 -30.56 10.66
CA ASP A 630 -11.01 -29.56 11.48
C ASP A 630 -11.54 -28.14 11.22
N VAL A 631 -11.85 -27.80 9.97
CA VAL A 631 -12.47 -26.51 9.62
C VAL A 631 -13.86 -26.37 10.25
N THR A 632 -14.68 -27.42 10.23
CA THR A 632 -16.00 -27.42 10.87
C THR A 632 -15.88 -27.23 12.38
N ARG A 633 -14.94 -27.95 13.04
CA ARG A 633 -14.71 -27.82 14.51
C ARG A 633 -14.20 -26.44 14.93
N GLN A 634 -13.51 -25.71 14.06
CA GLN A 634 -13.03 -24.34 14.34
C GLN A 634 -14.09 -23.26 14.06
N GLY A 635 -15.19 -23.61 13.37
CA GLY A 635 -16.30 -22.71 13.05
C GLY A 635 -17.46 -22.76 14.05
N GLU A 636 -17.51 -23.80 14.88
CA GLU A 636 -18.34 -23.90 16.10
C GLU A 636 -17.65 -23.19 17.28
#